data_AF-A0A7Y0DZJ0-F1
#
_entry.id   AF-A0A7Y0DZJ0-F1
#
_cell.length_a   1.000
_cell.length_b   1.000
_cell.length_c   1.000
_cell.angle_alpha   90.00
_cell.angle_beta   90.00
_cell.angle_gamma   90.00
#
_symmetry.space_group_name_H-M   'P 1'
#
loop_
_entity.id
_entity.type
_entity.pdbx_description
1 polymer ?
#
loop_
_entity_poly.entity_id
_entity_poly.type
_entity_poly.pdbx_seq_one_letter_code
_entity_poly.pdbx_strand_id
1 'polypeptide(L)'
;MTVSLYPSDSVASPVAIADPQQCLTALFEMDTTLPDGFAETAILSWLISLPSEIDPARAAATLGSLPRIAGAQGGETGRISQLLREIARYPAEKLAATGRRGHRRHA
;
A
#
# COMPACT_ATOMS: atom_id res chain seq x y z
N MET A 1 -25.03 47.86 -1.98
CA MET A 1 -25.90 46.97 -1.19
C MET A 1 -26.01 45.64 -1.92
N THR A 2 -25.71 44.53 -1.20
CA THR A 2 -26.14 43.14 -1.44
C THR A 2 -25.54 42.42 -2.66
N VAL A 3 -24.41 41.70 -2.54
CA VAL A 3 -24.14 40.32 -2.03
C VAL A 3 -24.40 39.20 -3.06
N SER A 4 -23.28 38.55 -3.41
CA SER A 4 -22.98 37.16 -3.84
C SER A 4 -24.11 36.17 -4.07
N LEU A 5 -23.94 35.30 -5.08
CA LEU A 5 -24.04 33.82 -4.95
C LEU A 5 -23.80 33.15 -6.31
N TYR A 6 -22.55 32.82 -6.63
CA TYR A 6 -22.30 31.47 -7.15
C TYR A 6 -21.11 30.90 -6.36
N PRO A 7 -21.30 29.72 -5.77
CA PRO A 7 -20.39 29.13 -4.81
C PRO A 7 -19.09 28.77 -5.51
N SER A 8 -18.01 28.80 -4.73
CA SER A 8 -16.76 28.13 -5.01
C SER A 8 -17.02 26.85 -5.81
N ASP A 9 -16.65 26.86 -7.10
CA ASP A 9 -16.17 25.65 -7.75
C ASP A 9 -14.93 25.26 -6.96
N SER A 10 -15.18 24.57 -5.85
CA SER A 10 -14.29 23.62 -5.25
C SER A 10 -14.08 22.58 -6.33
N VAL A 11 -13.23 22.89 -7.31
CA VAL A 11 -12.61 21.92 -8.18
C VAL A 11 -12.10 20.86 -7.24
N ALA A 12 -12.82 19.74 -7.22
CA ALA A 12 -12.53 18.59 -6.39
C ALA A 12 -11.03 18.39 -6.42
N SER A 13 -10.40 18.43 -5.24
CA SER A 13 -8.96 18.32 -5.07
C SER A 13 -8.40 17.32 -6.07
N PRO A 14 -7.37 17.67 -6.85
CA PRO A 14 -6.74 16.73 -7.77
C PRO A 14 -6.31 15.55 -6.92
N VAL A 15 -7.05 14.42 -7.02
CA VAL A 15 -6.90 13.16 -6.27
C VAL A 15 -5.84 13.34 -5.19
N ALA A 16 -6.22 13.97 -4.06
CA ALA A 16 -5.27 14.33 -3.01
C ALA A 16 -4.47 13.07 -2.74
N ILE A 17 -3.18 13.07 -3.14
CA ILE A 17 -2.32 11.89 -3.33
C ILE A 17 -2.81 10.82 -2.37
N ALA A 18 -3.64 9.91 -2.89
CA ALA A 18 -4.40 9.04 -2.02
C ALA A 18 -3.35 8.26 -1.24
N ASP A 19 -3.30 8.48 0.06
CA ASP A 19 -2.35 7.81 0.92
C ASP A 19 -2.42 6.33 0.53
N PRO A 20 -1.34 5.71 0.03
CA PRO A 20 -1.39 4.36 -0.48
C PRO A 20 -2.01 3.39 0.55
N GLN A 21 -1.87 3.71 1.85
CA GLN A 21 -2.53 2.99 2.93
C GLN A 21 -4.07 3.09 2.87
N GLN A 22 -4.63 4.26 2.54
CA GLN A 22 -6.06 4.47 2.35
C GLN A 22 -6.60 3.69 1.15
N CYS A 23 -5.84 3.56 0.05
CA CYS A 23 -6.26 2.75 -1.09
C CYS A 23 -6.43 1.27 -0.74
N LEU A 24 -5.45 0.68 -0.04
CA LEU A 24 -5.58 -0.70 0.40
C LEU A 24 -6.66 -0.84 1.47
N THR A 25 -6.75 0.08 2.43
CA THR A 25 -7.78 0.02 3.48
C THR A 25 -9.19 0.07 2.88
N ALA A 26 -9.43 0.95 1.90
CA ALA A 26 -10.71 1.05 1.20
C ALA A 26 -11.11 -0.27 0.52
N LEU A 27 -10.17 -1.05 0.00
CA LEU A 27 -10.47 -2.36 -0.60
C LEU A 27 -11.00 -3.37 0.44
N PHE A 28 -10.61 -3.25 1.71
CA PHE A 28 -11.17 -4.07 2.80
C PHE A 28 -12.49 -3.52 3.35
N GLU A 29 -12.87 -2.30 2.96
CA GLU A 29 -14.15 -1.66 3.31
C GLU A 29 -15.21 -1.85 2.22
N MET A 30 -14.80 -2.22 1.00
CA MET A 30 -15.73 -2.60 -0.05
C MET A 30 -16.38 -3.94 0.29
N ASP A 31 -17.69 -3.96 0.47
CA ASP A 31 -18.53 -5.18 0.61
C ASP A 31 -18.64 -5.98 -0.71
N THR A 32 -17.61 -5.93 -1.56
CA THR A 32 -17.57 -6.60 -2.84
C THR A 32 -16.50 -7.68 -2.86
N THR A 33 -16.82 -8.80 -3.48
CA THR A 33 -15.82 -9.84 -3.75
C THR A 33 -14.85 -9.32 -4.78
N LEU A 34 -13.58 -9.24 -4.42
CA LEU A 34 -12.51 -8.89 -5.34
C LEU A 34 -12.31 -10.00 -6.38
N PRO A 35 -12.02 -9.66 -7.65
CA PRO A 35 -11.79 -10.65 -8.70
C PRO A 35 -10.46 -11.38 -8.49
N ASP A 36 -10.40 -12.66 -8.88
CA ASP A 36 -9.21 -13.49 -8.73
C ASP A 36 -7.96 -12.87 -9.38
N GLY A 37 -6.83 -12.90 -8.67
CA GLY A 37 -5.55 -12.32 -9.12
C GLY A 37 -5.43 -10.80 -8.98
N PHE A 38 -6.42 -10.16 -8.35
CA PHE A 38 -6.38 -8.72 -8.05
C PHE A 38 -5.39 -8.37 -6.94
N ALA A 39 -5.13 -9.27 -6.00
CA ALA A 39 -4.31 -9.06 -4.83
C ALA A 39 -2.89 -8.63 -5.19
N GLU A 40 -2.23 -9.35 -6.09
CA GLU A 40 -0.90 -9.01 -6.58
C GLU A 40 -0.89 -7.65 -7.27
N THR A 41 -1.92 -7.36 -8.08
CA THR A 41 -2.06 -6.08 -8.78
C THR A 41 -2.25 -4.92 -7.80
N ALA A 42 -3.07 -5.10 -6.78
CA ALA A 42 -3.31 -4.12 -5.73
C ALA A 42 -2.03 -3.86 -4.91
N ILE A 43 -1.29 -4.90 -4.55
CA ILE A 43 -0.02 -4.79 -3.83
C ILE A 43 1.06 -4.11 -4.68
N LEU A 44 1.18 -4.46 -5.96
CA LEU A 44 2.15 -3.81 -6.85
C LEU A 44 1.82 -2.33 -7.05
N SER A 45 0.54 -2.01 -7.28
CA SER A 45 0.10 -0.63 -7.41
C SER A 45 0.35 0.17 -6.12
N TRP A 46 0.10 -0.45 -4.96
CA TRP A 46 0.41 0.13 -3.65
C TRP A 46 1.91 0.40 -3.49
N LEU A 47 2.77 -0.58 -3.77
CA LEU A 47 4.23 -0.46 -3.67
C LEU A 47 4.79 0.66 -4.55
N ILE A 48 4.32 0.77 -5.80
CA ILE A 48 4.76 1.80 -6.75
C ILE A 48 4.28 3.20 -6.34
N SER A 49 3.17 3.27 -5.60
CA SER A 49 2.59 4.54 -5.12
C SER A 49 3.21 5.02 -3.81
N LEU A 50 4.05 4.22 -3.14
CA LEU A 50 4.72 4.64 -1.91
C LEU A 50 5.74 5.75 -2.20
N PRO A 51 5.77 6.82 -1.40
CA PRO A 51 6.86 7.80 -1.42
C PRO A 51 8.23 7.12 -1.23
N SER A 52 9.26 7.61 -1.93
CA SER A 52 10.61 7.03 -1.91
C SER A 52 11.26 6.95 -0.53
N GLU A 53 10.82 7.78 0.40
CA GLU A 53 11.33 7.88 1.77
C GLU A 53 10.72 6.82 2.70
N ILE A 54 9.63 6.17 2.28
CA ILE A 54 8.93 5.17 3.09
C ILE A 54 9.50 3.78 2.82
N ASP A 55 9.98 3.11 3.88
CA ASP A 55 10.35 1.69 3.82
C ASP A 55 9.09 0.83 3.61
N PRO A 56 8.96 0.11 2.48
CA PRO A 56 7.79 -0.72 2.20
C PRO A 56 7.53 -1.77 3.26
N ALA A 57 8.57 -2.31 3.90
CA ALA A 57 8.40 -3.31 4.96
C ALA A 57 7.75 -2.71 6.21
N ARG A 58 8.13 -1.48 6.58
CA ARG A 58 7.51 -0.76 7.70
C ARG A 58 6.07 -0.39 7.37
N ALA A 59 5.82 0.13 6.17
CA ALA A 59 4.47 0.46 5.72
C ALA A 59 3.55 -0.78 5.71
N ALA A 60 4.06 -1.92 5.23
CA ALA A 60 3.33 -3.17 5.21
C ALA A 60 3.05 -3.71 6.62
N ALA A 61 4.00 -3.56 7.55
CA ALA A 61 3.80 -3.95 8.95
C ALA A 61 2.71 -3.09 9.63
N THR A 62 2.74 -1.77 9.42
CA THR A 62 1.71 -0.86 9.95
C THR A 62 0.33 -1.22 9.38
N LEU A 63 0.22 -1.33 8.07
CA LEU A 63 -1.05 -1.64 7.40
C LEU A 63 -1.56 -3.03 7.77
N GLY A 64 -0.68 -4.04 7.78
CA GLY A 64 -1.01 -5.41 8.15
C GLY A 64 -1.43 -5.59 9.62
N SER A 65 -1.15 -4.62 10.48
CA SER A 65 -1.59 -4.63 11.89
C SER A 65 -3.04 -4.18 12.09
N LEU A 66 -3.66 -3.57 11.07
CA LEU A 66 -5.05 -3.12 11.16
C LEU A 66 -5.98 -4.33 11.34
N PRO A 67 -6.92 -4.32 12.29
CA PRO A 67 -7.72 -5.51 12.64
C PRO A 67 -8.42 -6.18 11.46
N ARG A 68 -8.96 -5.40 10.51
CA ARG A 68 -9.63 -5.93 9.31
C ARG A 68 -8.66 -6.62 8.35
N ILE A 69 -7.44 -6.12 8.23
CA ILE A 69 -6.40 -6.69 7.37
C ILE A 69 -5.77 -7.90 8.05
N ALA A 70 -5.45 -7.80 9.33
CA ALA A 70 -4.91 -8.89 10.14
C ALA A 70 -5.87 -10.09 10.22
N GLY A 71 -7.17 -9.81 10.32
CA GLY A 71 -8.24 -10.82 10.41
C GLY A 71 -8.77 -11.33 9.07
N ALA A 72 -8.34 -10.76 7.94
CA ALA A 72 -8.80 -11.21 6.63
C ALA A 72 -8.31 -12.63 6.32
N GLN A 73 -9.26 -13.52 6.03
CA GLN A 73 -9.00 -14.91 5.69
C GLN A 73 -9.78 -15.29 4.43
N GLY A 74 -9.11 -15.98 3.51
CA GLY A 74 -9.71 -16.43 2.24
C GLY A 74 -9.82 -15.34 1.17
N GLY A 75 -9.96 -15.79 -0.09
CA GLY A 75 -10.05 -14.93 -1.26
C GLY A 75 -8.86 -13.97 -1.41
N GLU A 76 -9.08 -12.92 -2.19
CA GLU A 76 -8.06 -11.91 -2.51
C GLU A 76 -7.70 -11.02 -1.31
N THR A 77 -8.65 -10.72 -0.41
CA THR A 77 -8.35 -9.94 0.81
C THR A 77 -7.42 -10.70 1.76
N GLY A 78 -7.63 -12.02 1.90
CA GLY A 78 -6.69 -12.90 2.59
C GLY A 78 -5.33 -12.97 1.89
N ARG A 79 -5.30 -12.96 0.55
CA ARG A 79 -4.06 -12.94 -0.24
C ARG A 79 -3.29 -11.63 -0.05
N ILE A 80 -3.95 -10.48 -0.09
CA ILE A 80 -3.36 -9.16 0.20
C ILE A 80 -2.77 -9.16 1.61
N SER A 81 -3.52 -9.65 2.60
CA SER A 81 -3.05 -9.77 3.99
C SER A 81 -1.79 -10.63 4.11
N GLN A 82 -1.72 -11.74 3.37
CA GLN A 82 -0.52 -12.58 3.30
C GLN A 82 0.66 -11.84 2.68
N LEU A 83 0.46 -11.17 1.55
CA LEU A 83 1.52 -10.45 0.84
C LEU A 83 2.09 -9.31 1.71
N LEU A 84 1.25 -8.57 2.45
CA LEU A 84 1.71 -7.57 3.41
C LEU A 84 2.61 -8.17 4.51
N ARG A 85 2.24 -9.36 5.03
CA ARG A 85 3.10 -10.08 5.99
C ARG A 85 4.42 -10.52 5.37
N GLU A 86 4.43 -10.92 4.11
CA GLU A 86 5.66 -11.30 3.40
C GLU A 86 6.57 -10.09 3.18
N ILE A 87 6.03 -8.97 2.71
CA ILE A 87 6.78 -7.71 2.51
C ILE A 87 7.40 -7.22 3.82
N ALA A 88 6.64 -7.26 4.92
CA ALA A 88 7.12 -6.86 6.25
C ALA A 88 8.37 -7.63 6.73
N ARG A 89 8.66 -8.83 6.18
CA ARG A 89 9.83 -9.65 6.55
C ARG A 89 11.13 -9.22 5.87
N TYR A 90 11.08 -8.29 4.92
CA TYR A 90 12.22 -7.85 4.12
C TYR A 90 12.43 -6.33 4.17
N PRO A 91 12.80 -5.78 5.33
CA PRO A 91 13.15 -4.36 5.43
C PRO A 91 14.37 -4.02 4.57
N ALA A 92 14.47 -2.75 4.17
CA ALA A 92 15.53 -2.24 3.30
C ALA A 92 16.94 -2.61 3.81
N GLU A 93 17.15 -2.62 5.12
CA GLU A 93 18.40 -3.02 5.78
C GLU A 93 18.79 -4.48 5.46
N LYS A 94 17.81 -5.39 5.46
CA LYS A 94 18.01 -6.82 5.17
C LYS A 94 18.30 -7.06 3.69
N LEU A 95 17.66 -6.30 2.81
CA LEU A 95 17.90 -6.32 1.36
C LEU A 95 19.30 -5.75 1.02
N ALA A 96 19.68 -4.65 1.66
CA ALA A 96 21.01 -4.06 1.52
C ALA A 96 22.13 -5.00 2.01
N ALA A 97 21.88 -5.77 3.08
CA ALA A 97 22.80 -6.77 3.60
C ALA A 97 22.99 -7.99 2.68
N THR A 98 21.98 -8.31 1.86
CA THR A 98 22.05 -9.43 0.89
C THR A 98 22.81 -9.06 -0.39
N GLY A 99 22.76 -7.79 -0.81
CA GLY A 99 23.46 -7.31 -2.02
C GLY A 99 24.99 -7.19 -1.92
N ARG A 100 25.57 -7.12 -0.71
CA ARG A 100 27.02 -6.84 -0.54
C ARG A 100 27.95 -8.06 -0.56
N ARG A 101 27.42 -9.28 -0.64
CA ARG A 101 28.27 -10.51 -0.64
C ARG A 101 28.80 -10.93 -2.01
N GLY A 102 28.43 -10.23 -3.09
CA GLY A 102 28.76 -10.62 -4.47
C GLY A 102 30.02 -10.01 -5.09
N HIS A 103 30.64 -8.98 -4.50
CA HIS A 103 31.70 -8.21 -5.18
C HIS A 103 33.09 -8.31 -4.51
N ARG A 104 33.44 -9.49 -3.99
CA ARG A 104 34.81 -9.75 -3.52
C ARG A 104 35.29 -11.12 -3.99
N ARG A 105 35.43 -11.26 -5.32
CA ARG A 105 36.19 -12.35 -5.93
C ARG A 105 36.98 -11.81 -7.13
N HIS A 106 38.30 -11.93 -7.01
CA HIS A 106 39.35 -11.76 -8.03
C HIS A 106 39.67 -10.35 -8.53
N ALA A 107 40.60 -9.71 -7.81
CA ALA A 107 41.75 -9.04 -8.40
C ALA A 107 43.00 -9.47 -7.61
#